data_AF-A0A418GQ20-F1
#
_entry.id   AF-A0A418GQ20-F1
#
_cell.length_a   1.000
_cell.length_b   1.000
_cell.length_c   1.000
_cell.angle_alpha   90.00
_cell.angle_beta   90.00
_cell.angle_gamma   90.00
#
_symmetry.space_group_name_H-M   'P 1'
#
loop_
_entity.id
_entity.type
_entity.pdbx_description
1 polymer ?
#
loop_
_entity_poly.entity_id
_entity_poly.type
_entity_poly.pdbx_seq_one_letter_code
_entity_poly.pdbx_strand_id
1 'polypeptide(L)' 'MTIKLIVGLANPGAEYAATRHNAGAWFVDLLAERLRAPLREEAKFFGYT' A
#
# COMPACT_ATOMS: atom_id res chain seq x y z
N MET A 1 4.72 23.45 -3.16
CA MET A 1 3.91 22.33 -2.59
C MET A 1 4.73 21.05 -2.64
N THR A 2 4.65 20.19 -1.63
CA THR A 2 5.32 18.88 -1.61
C THR A 2 4.30 17.79 -1.32
N ILE A 3 4.52 16.59 -1.86
CA ILE A 3 3.66 15.43 -1.59
C ILE A 3 3.78 15.05 -0.11
N LYS A 4 2.64 14.87 0.55
CA LYS A 4 2.54 14.52 1.98
C LYS A 4 1.99 13.11 2.24
N LEU A 5 1.32 12.51 1.25
CA LEU A 5 0.73 11.18 1.34
C LEU A 5 0.79 10.50 -0.03
N ILE A 6 1.14 9.22 -0.03
CA ILE A 6 1.08 8.33 -1.20
C ILE A 6 0.15 7.18 -0.80
N VAL A 7 -0.85 6.86 -1.63
CA VAL A 7 -1.85 5.82 -1.35
C VAL A 7 -1.79 4.76 -2.44
N GLY A 8 -1.70 3.49 -2.04
CA GLY A 8 -1.77 2.34 -2.93
C GLY A 8 -3.16 1.72 -2.90
N LEU A 9 -3.95 1.91 -3.95
CA LEU A 9 -5.28 1.31 -4.04
C LEU A 9 -5.17 -0.20 -4.32
N ALA A 10 -6.03 -0.98 -3.63
CA ALA A 10 -6.13 -2.43 -3.77
C ALA A 10 -7.44 -2.96 -3.18
N ASN A 11 -7.83 -4.16 -3.59
CA ASN A 11 -8.77 -5.00 -2.85
C ASN A 11 -7.99 -5.96 -1.93
N PRO A 12 -8.44 -6.16 -0.68
CA PRO A 12 -7.82 -7.12 0.25
C PRO A 12 -8.19 -8.55 -0.11
N GLY A 13 -7.32 -9.51 0.22
CA GLY A 13 -7.51 -10.94 -0.07
C GLY A 13 -6.46 -11.48 -1.05
N ALA A 14 -6.04 -12.73 -0.82
CA ALA A 14 -5.00 -13.38 -1.62
C ALA A 14 -5.43 -13.57 -3.10
N GLU A 15 -6.73 -13.73 -3.33
CA GLU A 15 -7.33 -13.86 -4.66
C GLU A 15 -7.18 -12.60 -5.52
N TYR A 16 -7.03 -11.42 -4.91
CA TYR A 16 -6.87 -10.15 -5.64
C TYR A 16 -5.42 -9.69 -5.77
N ALA A 17 -4.49 -10.32 -5.04
CA ALA A 17 -3.11 -9.88 -4.91
C ALA A 17 -2.39 -9.71 -6.27
N ALA A 18 -2.73 -10.56 -7.25
CA ALA A 18 -2.14 -10.52 -8.60
C ALA A 18 -3.04 -9.87 -9.67
N THR A 19 -4.14 -9.21 -9.29
CA THR A 19 -5.02 -8.52 -10.24
C THR A 19 -4.48 -7.12 -10.57
N ARG A 20 -4.67 -6.65 -11.81
CA ARG A 20 -4.24 -5.30 -12.24
C ARG A 20 -4.81 -4.17 -11.38
N HIS A 21 -5.93 -4.41 -10.69
CA HIS A 21 -6.57 -3.46 -9.80
C HIS A 21 -5.66 -3.08 -8.61
N ASN A 22 -4.77 -3.98 -8.19
CA ASN A 22 -3.89 -3.80 -7.03
C ASN A 22 -2.52 -3.18 -7.40
N ALA A 23 -2.35 -2.69 -8.63
CA ALA A 23 -1.09 -2.08 -9.07
C ALA A 23 -0.63 -0.90 -8.18
N GLY A 24 -1.58 -0.18 -7.57
CA GLY A 24 -1.28 0.89 -6.63
C GLY A 24 -0.60 0.38 -5.36
N ALA A 25 -1.11 -0.69 -4.76
CA ALA A 25 -0.48 -1.31 -3.59
C ALA A 25 0.91 -1.87 -3.91
N TRP A 26 1.10 -2.53 -5.07
CA TRP A 26 2.41 -3.05 -5.47
C TRP A 26 3.48 -1.95 -5.51
N PHE A 27 3.13 -0.75 -5.99
CA PHE A 27 4.03 0.39 -6.01
C PHE A 27 4.39 0.85 -4.58
N VAL A 28 3.38 0.98 -3.71
CA VAL A 28 3.59 1.44 -2.33
C VAL A 28 4.40 0.43 -1.51
N ASP A 29 4.15 -0.88 -1.67
CA ASP A 29 4.90 -1.94 -1.01
C ASP A 29 6.38 -1.89 -1.40
N LEU A 30 6.69 -1.80 -2.69
CA LEU A 30 8.07 -1.69 -3.18
C LEU A 30 8.74 -0.38 -2.72
N LEU A 31 7.99 0.71 -2.67
CA LEU A 31 8.50 2.00 -2.18
C LEU A 31 8.84 1.93 -0.69
N ALA A 32 7.96 1.35 0.12
CA ALA A 32 8.15 1.11 1.54
C ALA A 32 9.38 0.23 1.80
N GLU A 33 9.56 -0.85 1.02
CA GLU A 33 10.74 -1.71 1.07
C GLU A 33 12.03 -0.93 0.78
N ARG A 34 12.07 -0.18 -0.34
CA ARG A 34 13.25 0.60 -0.75
C ARG A 34 13.64 1.67 0.26
N LEU A 35 12.66 2.25 0.95
CA LEU A 35 12.88 3.27 1.98
C LEU A 35 13.08 2.69 3.38
N ARG A 36 12.97 1.36 3.55
CA ARG A 36 13.00 0.67 4.86
C ARG A 36 11.97 1.23 5.84
N ALA A 37 10.77 1.52 5.34
CA ALA A 37 9.63 2.03 6.11
C ALA A 37 8.53 0.94 6.13
N PRO A 38 8.57 -0.01 7.09
CA PRO A 38 7.64 -1.14 7.09
C PRO A 38 6.20 -0.68 7.36
N LEU A 39 5.28 -1.10 6.49
CA LEU A 39 3.86 -0.89 6.67
C LEU A 39 3.31 -1.82 7.77
N ARG A 40 2.43 -1.30 8.63
CA ARG A 40 1.74 -2.06 9.69
C ARG A 40 0.25 -1.81 9.63
N GLU A 41 -0.54 -2.82 10.01
CA GLU A 41 -1.98 -2.66 10.11
C GLU A 41 -2.33 -1.63 11.20
N GLU A 42 -3.12 -0.62 10.83
CA GLU A 42 -3.55 0.47 11.69
C GLU A 42 -5.08 0.55 11.60
N ALA A 43 -5.76 -0.13 12.52
CA ALA A 43 -7.21 -0.32 12.49
C ALA A 43 -8.01 0.99 12.42
N LYS A 44 -7.49 2.07 13.03
CA LYS A 44 -8.10 3.41 12.98
C LYS A 44 -8.19 3.97 11.55
N PHE A 45 -7.28 3.56 10.66
CA PHE A 45 -7.22 4.03 9.28
C PHE A 45 -7.71 2.98 8.27
N PHE A 46 -8.23 1.84 8.74
CA PHE A 46 -8.80 0.78 7.90
C PHE A 46 -7.82 0.26 6.84
N GLY A 47 -6.53 0.18 7.16
CA GLY A 47 -5.49 -0.24 6.23
C GLY A 47 -4.10 -0.33 6.86
N TYR A 48 -3.07 -0.38 6.02
CA TYR A 48 -1.68 -0.42 6.42
C TYR A 48 -1.02 0.96 6.27
N THR A 49 -0.21 1.36 7.26
CA THR A 49 0.54 2.62 7.26
C THR A 49 1.98 2.45 7.71
#